data_AF-T0QV82-F1
#
_entry.id   AF-T0QV82-F1
#
_cell.length_a   1.000
_cell.length_b   1.000
_cell.length_c   1.000
_cell.angle_alpha   90.00
_cell.angle_beta   90.00
_cell.angle_gamma   90.00
#
_symmetry.space_group_name_H-M   'P 1'
#
loop_
_entity.id
_entity.type
_entity.pdbx_description
1 polymer ?
#
loop_
_entity_poly.entity_id
_entity_poly.type
_entity_poly.pdbx_seq_one_letter_code
_entity_poly.pdbx_strand_id
1 'polypeptide(L)'
;MAFLTGEDMKMCFSLFCVVYGIGTLGMPGNYARAGYVWATIALIFMATVNTYATVCISKVMMVAPKNVKTFGDMGEWCMGGLGRWMAVISQMAVCLLVPIAFLVLGGSLLTVLFPDSYPDSTWIYQQMVYTNTTYYSGKKL
;
A
#
# COMPACT_ATOMS: atom_id res chain seq x y z
N MET A 1 24.13 2.00 23.03
CA MET A 1 23.12 2.37 22.03
C MET A 1 22.40 1.09 21.66
N ALA A 2 21.17 0.89 22.14
CA ALA A 2 20.49 -0.40 22.06
C ALA A 2 20.34 -0.83 20.59
N PHE A 3 21.01 -1.92 20.27
CA PHE A 3 21.12 -2.53 18.95
C PHE A 3 19.90 -3.45 18.80
N LEU A 4 18.91 -3.02 18.00
CA LEU A 4 17.71 -3.77 17.58
C LEU A 4 17.05 -4.65 18.66
N THR A 5 15.99 -4.14 19.29
CA THR A 5 15.11 -4.92 20.15
C THR A 5 14.34 -5.93 19.30
N GLY A 6 13.95 -7.09 19.87
CA GLY A 6 13.20 -8.11 19.12
C GLY A 6 11.88 -7.61 18.54
N GLU A 7 11.28 -6.57 19.15
CA GLU A 7 10.08 -5.89 18.64
C GLU A 7 10.35 -5.13 17.33
N ASP A 8 11.51 -4.46 17.23
CA ASP A 8 11.93 -3.74 16.02
C ASP A 8 12.10 -4.71 14.83
N MET A 9 12.64 -5.89 15.09
CA MET A 9 12.83 -6.93 14.07
C MET A 9 11.50 -7.46 13.53
N LYS A 10 10.49 -7.63 14.38
CA LYS A 10 9.15 -8.06 13.97
C LYS A 10 8.47 -7.00 13.09
N MET A 11 8.65 -5.72 13.42
CA MET A 11 8.16 -4.61 12.61
C MET A 11 8.87 -4.56 11.24
N CYS A 12 10.19 -4.73 11.20
CA CYS A 12 10.96 -4.80 9.95
C CYS A 12 10.51 -5.97 9.05
N PHE A 13 10.26 -7.16 9.63
CA PHE A 13 9.78 -8.30 8.86
C PHE A 13 8.39 -8.07 8.26
N SER A 14 7.49 -7.44 9.02
CA SER A 14 6.16 -7.11 8.51
C SER A 14 6.22 -6.08 7.37
N LEU A 15 7.09 -5.07 7.48
CA LEU A 15 7.32 -4.11 6.40
C LEU A 15 7.92 -4.77 5.16
N PHE A 16 8.90 -5.65 5.34
CA PHE A 16 9.51 -6.40 4.25
C PHE A 16 8.46 -7.26 3.51
N CYS A 17 7.63 -8.00 4.24
CA CYS A 17 6.57 -8.81 3.66
C CYS A 17 5.61 -7.98 2.79
N VAL A 18 5.19 -6.80 3.27
CA VAL A 18 4.30 -5.91 2.51
C VAL A 18 4.97 -5.36 1.24
N VAL A 19 6.23 -4.92 1.34
CA VAL A 19 6.98 -4.35 0.20
C VAL A 19 7.26 -5.42 -0.87
N TYR A 20 7.66 -6.63 -0.45
CA TYR A 20 7.93 -7.73 -1.37
C TYR A 20 6.67 -8.34 -1.97
N GLY A 21 5.49 -8.14 -1.36
CA GLY A 21 4.21 -8.54 -1.94
C GLY A 21 3.79 -7.63 -3.09
N ILE A 22 3.00 -6.60 -2.79
CA ILE A 22 2.36 -5.75 -3.81
C ILE A 22 3.37 -5.03 -4.70
N GLY A 23 4.50 -4.61 -4.11
CA GLY A 23 5.53 -3.85 -4.82
C GLY A 23 6.18 -4.64 -5.95
N THR A 24 6.39 -5.94 -5.77
CA THR A 24 7.06 -6.77 -6.79
C THR A 24 6.11 -7.18 -7.91
N LEU A 25 4.82 -7.41 -7.60
CA LEU A 25 3.80 -7.80 -8.58
C LEU A 25 3.59 -6.72 -9.65
N GLY A 26 3.65 -5.44 -9.28
CA GLY A 26 3.45 -4.31 -10.20
C GLY A 26 4.69 -3.91 -11.01
N MET A 27 5.90 -4.29 -10.58
CA MET A 27 7.14 -3.90 -11.26
C MET A 27 7.28 -4.42 -12.70
N PRO A 28 7.10 -5.72 -13.02
CA PRO A 28 7.36 -6.23 -14.36
C PRO A 28 6.49 -5.56 -15.44
N GLY A 29 5.22 -5.29 -15.13
CA GLY A 29 4.32 -4.56 -16.03
C GLY A 29 4.73 -3.10 -16.25
N ASN A 30 5.20 -2.42 -15.20
CA ASN A 30 5.72 -1.04 -15.31
C ASN A 30 7.03 -0.99 -16.12
N TYR A 31 7.93 -1.95 -15.92
CA TYR A 31 9.18 -2.05 -16.67
C TYR A 31 8.94 -2.37 -18.16
N ALA A 32 7.93 -3.18 -18.47
CA ALA A 32 7.55 -3.48 -19.85
C ALA A 32 7.01 -2.25 -20.61
N ARG A 33 6.37 -1.30 -19.91
CA ARG A 33 5.80 -0.08 -20.52
C ARG A 33 6.78 1.09 -20.61
N ALA A 34 7.58 1.32 -19.57
CA ALA A 34 8.48 2.48 -19.50
C ALA A 34 9.89 2.22 -20.08
N GLY A 35 10.26 0.95 -20.25
CA GLY A 35 11.61 0.54 -20.66
C GLY A 35 12.60 0.50 -19.49
N TYR A 36 13.65 -0.31 -19.62
CA TYR A 36 14.56 -0.65 -18.51
C TYR A 36 15.28 0.57 -17.89
N VAL A 37 15.79 1.47 -18.72
CA VAL A 37 16.59 2.62 -18.25
C VAL A 37 15.73 3.65 -17.52
N TRP A 38 14.56 4.00 -18.07
CA TRP A 38 13.66 4.98 -17.46
C TRP A 38 12.96 4.43 -16.21
N ALA A 39 12.61 3.14 -16.20
CA ALA A 39 12.00 2.49 -15.05
C ALA A 39 12.96 2.40 -13.85
N THR A 40 14.24 2.08 -14.08
CA THR A 40 15.25 2.03 -13.00
C THR A 40 15.51 3.40 -12.39
N ILE A 41 15.66 4.44 -13.20
CA ILE A 41 15.85 5.83 -12.73
C ILE A 41 14.63 6.28 -11.91
N ALA A 42 13.42 6.05 -12.42
CA ALA A 42 12.19 6.41 -11.72
C ALA A 42 12.04 5.65 -10.39
N LEU A 43 12.42 4.38 -10.37
CA LEU A 43 12.36 3.54 -9.17
C LEU A 43 13.33 4.02 -8.09
N ILE A 44 14.58 4.35 -8.46
CA ILE A 44 15.57 4.90 -7.52
C ILE A 44 15.09 6.25 -6.99
N PHE A 45 14.60 7.14 -7.86
CA PHE A 45 14.08 8.43 -7.44
C PHE A 45 12.92 8.27 -6.45
N MET A 46 11.92 7.44 -6.77
CA MET A 46 10.78 7.20 -5.89
C MET A 46 11.20 6.55 -4.56
N ALA A 47 12.15 5.61 -4.58
CA ALA A 47 12.69 5.00 -3.37
C ALA A 47 13.38 6.04 -2.47
N THR A 48 14.20 6.93 -3.03
CA THR A 48 14.86 8.00 -2.26
C THR A 48 13.87 8.97 -1.64
N VAL A 49 12.85 9.40 -2.39
CA VAL A 49 11.80 10.32 -1.89
C VAL A 49 10.99 9.67 -0.77
N ASN A 50 10.57 8.41 -0.93
CA ASN A 50 9.82 7.69 0.10
C ASN A 50 10.66 7.45 1.37
N THR A 51 11.94 7.13 1.21
CA THR A 51 12.86 6.95 2.35
C THR A 51 13.06 8.27 3.09
N TYR A 52 13.26 9.38 2.36
CA TYR A 52 13.39 10.71 2.95
C TYR A 52 12.12 11.13 3.71
N ALA A 53 10.94 10.92 3.12
CA ALA A 53 9.66 11.19 3.78
C ALA A 53 9.51 10.39 5.08
N THR A 54 9.89 9.11 5.07
CA THR A 54 9.85 8.25 6.26
C THR A 54 10.77 8.76 7.37
N VAL A 55 11.99 9.21 7.03
CA VAL A 55 12.91 9.81 7.99
C VAL A 55 12.35 11.10 8.58
N CYS A 56 11.69 11.94 7.77
CA CYS A 56 11.02 13.15 8.25
C CYS A 56 9.90 12.81 9.24
N ILE A 57 9.07 11.82 8.92
CA ILE A 57 8.01 11.33 9.81
C ILE A 57 8.59 10.80 11.12
N SER A 58 9.69 10.03 11.09
CA SER A 58 10.34 9.55 12.31
C SER A 58 10.85 10.70 13.18
N LYS A 59 11.42 11.77 12.59
CA LYS A 59 11.84 12.96 13.33
C LYS A 59 10.67 13.68 13.98
N VAL A 60 9.55 13.81 13.26
CA VAL A 60 8.31 14.40 13.79
C VAL A 60 7.77 13.57 14.96
N MET A 61 7.79 12.24 14.84
CA MET A 61 7.34 11.34 15.90
C MET A 61 8.20 11.45 17.17
N MET A 62 9.49 11.78 17.07
CA MET A 62 10.36 12.00 18.24
C MET A 62 10.02 13.28 19.02
N VAL A 63 9.40 14.27 18.36
CA VAL A 63 8.99 15.55 18.99
C VAL A 63 7.53 15.49 19.48
N ALA A 64 6.75 14.53 18.97
CA ALA A 64 5.33 14.43 19.26
C ALA A 64 5.03 14.03 20.72
N PRO A 65 3.99 14.60 21.36
CA PRO A 65 3.57 14.23 22.71
C PRO A 65 2.98 12.81 22.76
N LYS A 66 3.01 12.16 23.93
CA LYS A 66 2.61 10.74 24.14
C LYS A 66 1.16 10.38 23.74
N ASN A 67 0.33 11.37 23.42
CA ASN A 67 -1.03 11.17 22.91
C ASN A 67 -1.03 10.77 21.42
N VAL A 68 0.03 11.11 20.67
CA VAL A 68 0.12 10.84 19.23
C VAL A 68 0.69 9.45 18.98
N LYS A 69 -0.18 8.46 18.78
CA LYS A 69 0.21 7.06 18.51
C LYS A 69 -0.09 6.60 17.09
N THR A 70 -1.05 7.25 16.42
CA THR A 70 -1.55 6.83 15.10
C THR A 70 -1.15 7.83 14.04
N PHE A 71 -0.93 7.38 12.80
CA PHE A 71 -0.60 8.24 11.66
C PHE A 71 -1.60 9.39 11.44
N GLY A 72 -2.90 9.14 11.67
CA GLY A 72 -3.94 10.18 11.60
C GLY A 72 -3.85 11.22 12.71
N ASP A 73 -3.44 10.83 13.91
CA ASP A 73 -3.25 11.75 15.05
C ASP A 73 -1.98 12.60 14.85
N MET A 74 -0.95 12.02 14.22
CA MET A 74 0.24 12.77 13.80
C MET A 74 -0.10 13.80 12.73
N GLY A 75 -0.99 13.45 11.79
CA GLY A 75 -1.54 14.40 10.82
C GLY A 75 -2.29 15.55 11.49
N GLU A 76 -3.06 15.26 12.54
CA GLU A 76 -3.73 16.29 13.36
C GLU A 76 -2.73 17.22 14.05
N TRP A 77 -1.66 16.67 14.60
CA TRP A 77 -0.63 17.45 15.29
C TRP A 77 0.17 18.35 14.34
N CYS A 78 0.48 17.89 13.13
CA CYS A 78 1.25 18.66 12.15
C CYS A 78 0.44 19.73 11.41
N MET A 79 -0.83 19.45 11.08
CA MET A 79 -1.61 20.29 10.16
C MET A 79 -3.07 20.52 10.60
N GLY A 80 -3.40 20.21 11.85
CA GLY A 80 -4.75 20.34 12.41
C GLY A 80 -5.74 19.33 11.85
N GLY A 81 -7.04 19.58 12.04
CA GLY A 81 -8.11 18.64 11.66
C GLY A 81 -8.13 18.21 10.19
N LEU A 82 -7.66 19.07 9.28
CA LEU A 82 -7.51 18.72 7.86
C LEU A 82 -6.43 17.65 7.65
N GLY A 83 -5.32 17.71 8.39
CA GLY A 83 -4.25 16.72 8.33
C GLY A 83 -4.72 15.33 8.79
N ARG A 84 -5.58 15.27 9.81
CA ARG A 84 -6.21 14.02 10.27
C ARG A 84 -7.06 13.38 9.18
N TRP A 85 -7.94 14.16 8.55
CA TRP A 85 -8.81 13.67 7.48
C TRP A 85 -8.01 13.17 6.28
N MET A 86 -7.00 13.92 5.82
CA MET A 86 -6.18 13.49 4.69
C MET A 86 -5.42 12.19 4.97
N ALA A 87 -4.83 12.06 6.17
CA ALA A 87 -4.12 10.85 6.57
C ALA A 87 -5.07 9.63 6.65
N VAL A 88 -6.24 9.78 7.26
CA VAL A 88 -7.22 8.69 7.38
C VAL A 88 -7.78 8.28 6.02
N ILE A 89 -8.14 9.24 5.15
CA ILE A 89 -8.65 8.94 3.81
C ILE A 89 -7.60 8.19 2.99
N SER A 90 -6.34 8.63 3.01
CA SER A 90 -5.25 7.94 2.29
C SER A 90 -5.03 6.51 2.80
N GLN A 91 -5.10 6.28 4.11
CA GLN A 91 -4.96 4.95 4.70
C GLN A 91 -6.13 4.03 4.32
N MET A 92 -7.36 4.54 4.35
CA MET A 92 -8.54 3.77 3.92
C MET A 92 -8.46 3.41 2.43
N ALA A 93 -8.02 4.35 1.59
CA ALA A 93 -7.83 4.11 0.17
C ALA A 93 -6.80 3.00 -0.08
N VAL A 94 -5.63 3.06 0.57
CA VAL A 94 -4.59 2.02 0.42
C VAL A 94 -5.09 0.66 0.93
N CYS A 95 -5.77 0.61 2.08
CA CYS A 95 -6.33 -0.65 2.60
C CYS A 95 -7.36 -1.30 1.68
N LEU A 96 -8.09 -0.52 0.88
CA LEU A 96 -9.04 -1.06 -0.11
C LEU A 96 -8.35 -1.45 -1.42
N LEU A 97 -7.43 -0.62 -1.91
CA LEU A 97 -6.75 -0.84 -3.19
C LEU A 97 -5.75 -2.01 -3.14
N VAL A 98 -5.10 -2.23 -1.99
CA VAL A 98 -4.13 -3.31 -1.81
C VAL A 98 -4.70 -4.72 -2.09
N PRO A 99 -5.78 -5.17 -1.44
CA PRO A 99 -6.36 -6.49 -1.72
C PRO A 99 -6.90 -6.59 -3.14
N ILE A 100 -7.45 -5.50 -3.69
CA ILE A 100 -7.93 -5.45 -5.08
C ILE A 100 -6.79 -5.70 -6.07
N ALA A 101 -5.68 -4.97 -5.92
CA ALA A 101 -4.51 -5.12 -6.78
C ALA A 101 -3.92 -6.54 -6.68
N PHE A 102 -3.83 -7.09 -5.47
CA PHE A 102 -3.36 -8.46 -5.26
C PHE A 102 -4.25 -9.50 -5.96
N LEU A 103 -5.58 -9.33 -5.89
CA LEU A 103 -6.53 -10.24 -6.49
C LEU A 103 -6.50 -10.19 -8.03
N VAL A 104 -6.34 -9.00 -8.61
CA VAL A 104 -6.24 -8.81 -10.07
C VAL A 104 -4.91 -9.37 -10.62
N LEU A 105 -3.78 -8.97 -10.04
CA LEU A 105 -2.46 -9.43 -10.46
C LEU A 105 -2.28 -10.94 -10.18
N GLY A 106 -2.76 -11.41 -9.03
CA GLY A 106 -2.76 -12.83 -8.68
C GLY A 106 -3.64 -13.67 -9.61
N GLY A 107 -4.82 -13.18 -10.00
CA GLY A 107 -5.68 -13.84 -10.99
C GLY A 107 -5.03 -13.94 -12.37
N SER A 108 -4.30 -12.89 -12.78
CA SER A 108 -3.54 -12.88 -14.04
C SER A 108 -2.40 -13.90 -14.03
N LEU A 109 -1.73 -14.11 -12.89
CA LEU A 109 -0.68 -15.12 -12.76
C LEU A 109 -1.27 -16.54 -12.76
N LEU A 110 -2.42 -16.74 -12.10
CA LEU A 110 -3.05 -18.06 -11.99
C LEU A 110 -3.61 -18.55 -13.34
N THR A 111 -4.13 -17.65 -14.17
CA THR A 111 -4.59 -17.96 -15.54
C THR A 111 -3.44 -18.36 -16.45
N VAL A 112 -2.24 -17.76 -16.30
CA VAL A 112 -1.04 -18.17 -17.03
C VAL A 112 -0.49 -19.51 -16.54
N LEU A 113 -0.61 -19.81 -15.25
CA LEU A 113 -0.09 -21.07 -14.67
C LEU A 113 -1.00 -22.27 -14.93
N PHE A 114 -2.32 -22.07 -15.03
CA PHE A 114 -3.32 -23.10 -15.33
C PHE A 114 -4.24 -22.69 -16.50
N PRO A 115 -3.76 -22.82 -17.75
CA PRO A 115 -4.44 -22.26 -18.93
C PRO A 115 -5.80 -22.89 -19.27
N ASP A 116 -6.18 -24.02 -18.66
CA ASP A 116 -7.42 -24.76 -18.95
C ASP A 116 -8.41 -24.87 -17.75
N SER A 117 -8.11 -24.26 -16.59
CA SER A 117 -8.95 -24.40 -15.38
C SER A 117 -9.88 -23.21 -15.09
N TYR A 118 -9.57 -22.00 -15.57
CA TYR A 118 -10.36 -20.79 -15.24
C TYR A 118 -10.50 -19.82 -16.42
N PRO A 119 -11.72 -19.53 -16.91
CA PRO A 119 -11.95 -18.50 -17.93
C PRO A 119 -11.83 -17.09 -17.33
N ASP A 120 -11.25 -16.15 -18.10
CA ASP A 120 -11.07 -14.73 -17.74
C ASP A 120 -12.33 -14.04 -17.21
N SER A 121 -13.52 -14.51 -17.58
CA SER A 121 -14.77 -13.92 -17.09
C SER A 121 -14.93 -13.99 -15.56
N THR A 122 -14.35 -14.99 -14.88
CA THR A 122 -14.52 -15.18 -13.42
C THR A 122 -13.87 -14.10 -12.56
N TRP A 123 -12.76 -13.49 -13.00
CA TRP A 123 -12.09 -12.44 -12.22
C TRP A 123 -12.81 -11.08 -12.34
N ILE A 124 -13.47 -10.82 -13.46
CA ILE A 124 -14.31 -9.62 -13.68
C ILE A 124 -15.55 -9.66 -12.77
N TYR A 125 -16.19 -10.82 -12.63
CA TYR A 125 -17.35 -10.99 -11.73
C TYR A 125 -16.99 -10.73 -10.27
N GLN A 126 -15.82 -11.21 -9.81
CA GLN A 126 -15.34 -10.97 -8.46
C GLN A 126 -15.13 -9.47 -8.19
N GLN A 127 -14.46 -8.74 -9.09
CA GLN A 127 -14.30 -7.27 -9.04
C GLN A 127 -15.63 -6.51 -9.04
N MET A 128 -16.60 -6.95 -9.85
CA MET A 128 -17.93 -6.34 -9.93
C MET A 128 -18.74 -6.57 -8.64
N VAL A 129 -18.64 -7.74 -8.01
CA VAL A 129 -19.28 -8.04 -6.71
C VAL A 129 -18.70 -7.20 -5.56
N TYR A 130 -17.40 -6.94 -5.55
CA TYR A 130 -16.78 -6.03 -4.55
C TYR A 130 -17.24 -4.58 -4.73
N THR A 131 -17.37 -4.09 -5.97
CA THR A 131 -17.97 -2.78 -6.26
C THR A 131 -19.44 -2.72 -5.85
N ASN A 132 -20.21 -3.77 -6.15
CA ASN A 132 -21.63 -3.81 -5.83
C ASN A 132 -21.89 -3.83 -4.31
N THR A 133 -21.05 -4.52 -3.53
CA THR A 133 -21.15 -4.55 -2.05
C THR A 133 -20.89 -3.17 -1.42
N THR A 134 -20.01 -2.34 -2.00
CA THR A 134 -19.81 -0.96 -1.52
C THR A 134 -21.00 -0.05 -1.86
N TYR A 135 -21.66 -0.27 -3.01
CA TYR A 135 -22.86 0.48 -3.41
C TYR A 135 -24.10 0.14 -2.56
N TYR A 136 -24.21 -1.09 -2.02
CA TYR A 136 -25.32 -1.47 -1.13
C TYR A 136 -25.10 -1.13 0.34
N SER A 137 -23.86 -0.93 0.80
CA SER A 137 -23.61 -0.48 2.18
C SER A 137 -23.73 1.04 2.36
N GLY A 138 -23.69 1.83 1.28
CA GLY A 138 -23.89 3.29 1.29
C GLY A 138 -25.34 3.75 1.13
N LYS A 139 -26.32 2.83 1.06
CA LYS A 139 -27.77 3.13 0.94
C LYS A 139 -28.62 2.54 2.07
N LYS A 140 -28.05 2.36 3.26
CA LYS A 140 -28.82 2.16 4.49
C LYS A 140 -28.44 3.22 5.53
N LEU A 141 -28.95 4.42 5.31
CA LEU A 141 -29.32 5.41 6.33
C LEU A 141 -30.50 6.21 5.74
#